data_AF-A0A7W0WWE4-F1
#
_entry.id   AF-A0A7W0WWE4-F1
#
_cell.length_a   1.000
_cell.length_b   1.000
_cell.length_c   1.000
_cell.angle_alpha   90.00
_cell.angle_beta   90.00
_cell.angle_gamma   90.00
#
_symmetry.space_group_name_H-M   'P 1'
#
loop_
_entity.id
_entity.type
_entity.pdbx_description
1 polymer ?
#
loop_
_entity_poly.entity_id
_entity_poly.type
_entity_poly.pdbx_seq_one_letter_code
_entity_poly.pdbx_strand_id
1 'polypeptide(L)'
;MHRVLLVLYLQACSSSPSATTTATPVAITPDAAVDAAPAPPAPDAELAVAPPLVFRFYSTGLVPPATGPRLETWTLRHVGERGMVLVERMAPDGEAFKPASKTLYLGTASDDGKTLTLALAAGTDKLALACKREKLAIAAATAVRKRHAKGKYKECDPGRWVPEKTKSVDVLQCKHPDFDAPMPFAAAPGVEYLYVNDDCQMQGGGYRAIATDAAIAPVR
;
A
#
# COMPACT_ATOMS: atom_id res chain seq x y z
N MET A 1 39.02 28.77 24.05
CA MET A 1 39.74 29.04 22.80
C MET A 1 40.57 27.82 22.44
N HIS A 2 40.06 26.87 21.65
CA HIS A 2 40.86 25.81 21.01
C HIS A 2 40.24 25.57 19.62
N ARG A 3 40.94 26.01 18.58
CA ARG A 3 40.60 25.80 17.17
C ARG A 3 41.30 24.52 16.70
N VAL A 4 40.53 23.52 16.28
CA VAL A 4 41.06 22.33 15.60
C VAL A 4 41.11 22.62 14.11
N LEU A 5 42.31 22.64 13.55
CA LEU A 5 42.60 22.82 12.14
C LEU A 5 42.62 21.43 11.48
N LEU A 6 41.64 21.13 10.62
CA LEU A 6 41.61 19.87 9.86
C LEU A 6 42.28 20.09 8.50
N VAL A 7 43.37 19.38 8.25
CA VAL A 7 44.15 19.42 7.00
C VAL A 7 43.53 18.44 5.99
N LEU A 8 43.07 18.97 4.86
CA LEU A 8 42.63 18.20 3.69
C LEU A 8 43.86 17.74 2.88
N TYR A 9 44.04 16.42 2.75
CA TYR A 9 44.97 15.83 1.79
C TYR A 9 44.22 15.53 0.48
N LEU A 10 44.51 16.30 -0.56
CA LEU A 10 44.21 15.95 -1.95
C LEU A 10 45.24 14.92 -2.42
N GLN A 11 44.80 13.70 -2.74
CA GLN A 11 45.58 12.80 -3.60
C GLN A 11 45.03 12.87 -5.03
N ALA A 12 45.84 13.44 -5.91
CA ALA A 12 45.73 13.31 -7.34
C ALA A 12 46.41 11.99 -7.76
N CYS A 13 45.64 11.06 -8.30
CA CYS A 13 46.19 9.88 -8.96
C CYS A 13 46.00 10.00 -10.47
N SER A 14 47.14 9.97 -11.14
CA SER A 14 47.36 10.09 -12.57
C SER A 14 46.62 9.04 -13.39
N SER A 15 46.02 9.52 -14.48
CA SER A 15 45.47 8.71 -15.57
C SER A 15 46.60 8.11 -16.40
N SER A 16 46.66 6.78 -16.51
CA SER A 16 47.43 6.08 -17.54
C SER A 16 46.48 5.60 -18.64
N PRO A 17 46.75 5.85 -19.93
CA PRO A 17 45.96 5.28 -21.01
C PRO A 17 46.34 3.81 -21.21
N SER A 18 45.38 2.90 -21.00
CA SER A 18 45.52 1.49 -21.36
C SER A 18 45.34 1.31 -22.87
N ALA A 19 46.20 0.46 -23.43
CA ALA A 19 46.25 0.10 -24.84
C ALA A 19 44.95 -0.56 -25.33
N THR A 20 44.49 -0.11 -26.50
CA THR A 20 43.42 -0.73 -27.28
C THR A 20 43.82 -2.14 -27.70
N THR A 21 43.20 -3.15 -27.10
CA THR A 21 43.30 -4.54 -27.58
C THR A 21 42.12 -4.77 -28.52
N THR A 22 42.41 -5.01 -29.79
CA THR A 22 41.43 -5.36 -30.82
C THR A 22 40.89 -6.76 -30.53
N ALA A 23 39.79 -6.85 -29.78
CA ALA A 23 39.06 -8.09 -29.59
C ALA A 23 38.25 -8.40 -30.85
N THR A 24 38.48 -9.57 -31.43
CA THR A 24 37.69 -10.16 -32.50
C THR A 24 36.22 -10.27 -32.05
N PRO A 25 35.23 -9.86 -32.88
CA PRO A 25 33.83 -10.02 -32.50
C PRO A 25 33.49 -11.51 -32.45
N VAL A 26 33.34 -12.02 -31.23
CA VAL A 26 32.67 -13.31 -30.99
C VAL A 26 31.20 -13.08 -31.29
N ALA A 27 30.67 -13.82 -32.27
CA ALA A 27 29.24 -13.88 -32.53
C ALA A 27 28.55 -14.40 -31.25
N ILE A 28 27.82 -13.51 -30.57
CA ILE A 28 26.97 -13.89 -29.45
C ILE A 28 25.76 -14.58 -30.07
N THR A 29 25.78 -15.91 -30.05
CA THR A 29 24.56 -16.71 -30.25
C THR A 29 23.61 -16.36 -29.10
N PRO A 30 22.40 -15.85 -29.35
CA PRO A 30 21.43 -15.59 -28.29
C PRO A 30 20.84 -16.93 -27.86
N ASP A 31 21.54 -17.65 -27.00
CA ASP A 31 21.04 -18.87 -26.37
C ASP A 31 20.97 -18.65 -24.86
N ALA A 32 19.82 -18.13 -24.45
CA ALA A 32 19.13 -18.46 -23.21
C ALA A 32 17.79 -17.75 -23.27
N ALA A 33 16.75 -18.48 -23.66
CA ALA A 33 15.40 -18.12 -23.31
C ALA A 33 15.40 -17.84 -21.81
N VAL A 34 15.12 -16.59 -21.43
CA VAL A 34 14.91 -16.20 -20.04
C VAL A 34 13.77 -17.09 -19.56
N ASP A 35 14.11 -18.07 -18.73
CA ASP A 35 13.16 -19.03 -18.18
C ASP A 35 12.10 -18.21 -17.45
N ALA A 36 10.93 -18.09 -18.07
CA ALA A 36 9.84 -17.30 -17.54
C ALA A 36 9.49 -17.92 -16.19
N ALA A 37 9.64 -17.14 -15.11
CA ALA A 37 9.30 -17.61 -13.77
C ALA A 37 7.92 -18.28 -13.83
N PRO A 38 7.76 -19.49 -13.27
CA PRO A 38 6.51 -20.24 -13.37
C PRO A 38 5.35 -19.36 -12.90
N ALA A 39 4.26 -19.39 -13.66
CA ALA A 39 3.07 -18.61 -13.33
C ALA A 39 2.66 -18.91 -11.88
N PRO A 40 2.29 -17.88 -11.09
CA PRO A 40 1.86 -18.11 -9.72
C PRO A 40 0.70 -19.09 -9.70
N PRO A 41 0.63 -19.99 -8.71
CA PRO A 41 -0.46 -20.95 -8.62
C PRO A 41 -1.80 -20.22 -8.60
N ALA A 42 -2.75 -20.69 -9.40
CA ALA A 42 -4.11 -20.18 -9.35
C ALA A 42 -4.68 -20.43 -7.94
N PRO A 43 -5.50 -19.51 -7.40
CA PRO A 43 -6.24 -19.80 -6.18
C PRO A 43 -7.13 -21.02 -6.44
N ASP A 44 -7.27 -21.89 -5.45
CA ASP A 44 -8.26 -22.95 -5.53
C ASP A 44 -9.68 -22.37 -5.69
N ALA A 45 -10.58 -23.16 -6.29
CA ALA A 45 -11.91 -22.69 -6.64
C ALA A 45 -12.73 -22.24 -5.42
N GLU A 46 -12.50 -22.84 -4.26
CA GLU A 46 -13.24 -22.55 -3.03
C GLU A 46 -12.83 -21.20 -2.43
N LEU A 47 -11.52 -20.94 -2.35
CA LEU A 47 -10.96 -19.68 -1.90
C LEU A 47 -11.30 -18.54 -2.86
N ALA A 48 -11.38 -18.81 -4.16
CA ALA A 48 -11.78 -17.84 -5.17
C ALA A 48 -13.24 -17.36 -5.01
N VAL A 49 -14.13 -18.19 -4.46
CA VAL A 49 -15.54 -17.83 -4.22
C VAL A 49 -15.85 -17.42 -2.77
N ALA A 50 -14.92 -17.66 -1.83
CA ALA A 50 -15.09 -17.27 -0.43
C ALA A 50 -15.33 -15.76 -0.29
N PRO A 51 -16.22 -15.28 0.61
CA PRO A 51 -16.58 -13.86 0.69
C PRO A 51 -15.37 -12.92 0.83
N PRO A 52 -15.28 -11.86 0.01
CA PRO A 52 -14.16 -10.92 0.08
C PRO A 52 -14.29 -9.97 1.27
N LEU A 53 -13.18 -9.79 1.97
CA LEU A 53 -12.96 -8.70 2.91
C LEU A 53 -12.02 -7.70 2.26
N VAL A 54 -12.41 -6.43 2.19
CA VAL A 54 -11.76 -5.40 1.38
C VAL A 54 -11.30 -4.24 2.25
N PHE A 55 -10.05 -3.85 2.03
CA PHE A 55 -9.44 -2.63 2.54
C PHE A 55 -8.87 -1.84 1.36
N ARG A 56 -9.09 -0.52 1.32
CA ARG A 56 -8.50 0.36 0.31
C ARG A 56 -7.69 1.46 0.99
N PHE A 57 -6.45 1.64 0.57
CA PHE A 57 -5.64 2.77 0.96
C PHE A 57 -5.66 3.78 -0.17
N TYR A 58 -6.11 5.00 0.13
CA TYR A 58 -6.07 6.11 -0.81
C TYR A 58 -5.37 7.29 -0.15
N SER A 59 -4.19 7.64 -0.63
CA SER A 59 -3.49 8.85 -0.19
C SER A 59 -3.41 9.88 -1.30
N THR A 60 -3.65 11.12 -0.93
CA THR A 60 -3.40 12.29 -1.76
C THR A 60 -2.46 13.24 -1.04
N GLY A 61 -1.59 13.92 -1.76
CA GLY A 61 -0.76 14.95 -1.16
C GLY A 61 0.45 15.32 -1.99
N LEU A 62 1.09 16.41 -1.58
CA LEU A 62 2.23 17.03 -2.26
C LEU A 62 3.57 16.68 -1.60
N VAL A 63 3.56 16.06 -0.40
CA VAL A 63 4.77 15.85 0.41
C VAL A 63 4.86 14.42 0.98
N PRO A 64 6.03 13.77 0.92
CA PRO A 64 7.12 14.13 0.02
C PRO A 64 6.65 14.01 -1.44
N PRO A 65 7.07 14.91 -2.35
CA PRO A 65 6.65 14.87 -3.76
C PRO A 65 7.04 13.56 -4.47
N ALA A 66 7.96 12.79 -3.87
CA ALA A 66 8.44 11.52 -4.38
C ALA A 66 7.41 10.37 -4.36
N THR A 67 6.37 10.41 -3.54
CA THR A 67 5.43 9.27 -3.41
C THR A 67 4.10 9.46 -4.13
N GLY A 68 3.78 10.68 -4.57
CA GLY A 68 2.56 11.00 -5.33
C GLY A 68 1.25 10.52 -4.68
N PRO A 69 0.11 10.65 -5.38
CA PRO A 69 -1.11 9.95 -4.99
C PRO A 69 -0.91 8.44 -5.08
N ARG A 70 -1.36 7.70 -4.07
CA ARG A 70 -1.31 6.24 -4.02
C ARG A 70 -2.72 5.71 -3.85
N LEU A 71 -3.09 4.74 -4.69
CA LEU A 71 -4.33 4.00 -4.55
C LEU A 71 -4.02 2.50 -4.59
N GLU A 72 -4.38 1.80 -3.53
CA GLU A 72 -4.10 0.38 -3.36
C GLU A 72 -5.27 -0.33 -2.69
N THR A 73 -5.75 -1.39 -3.32
CA THR A 73 -6.85 -2.21 -2.80
C THR A 73 -6.30 -3.56 -2.38
N TRP A 74 -6.61 -3.95 -1.14
CA TRP A 74 -6.28 -5.23 -0.54
C TRP A 74 -7.57 -6.03 -0.38
N THR A 75 -7.62 -7.20 -1.01
CA THR A 75 -8.76 -8.13 -0.91
C THR A 75 -8.31 -9.41 -0.24
N LEU A 76 -8.79 -9.65 0.98
CA LEU A 76 -8.55 -10.85 1.76
C LEU A 76 -9.71 -11.83 1.54
N ARG A 77 -9.39 -13.10 1.33
CA ARG A 77 -10.33 -14.21 1.45
C ARG A 77 -9.68 -15.33 2.24
N HIS A 78 -10.47 -16.09 2.98
CA HIS A 78 -9.99 -17.29 3.67
C HIS A 78 -11.09 -18.34 3.75
N VAL A 79 -10.69 -19.61 3.77
CA VAL A 79 -11.60 -20.75 3.95
C VAL A 79 -10.84 -21.90 4.62
N GLY A 80 -11.35 -22.36 5.76
CA GLY A 80 -10.64 -23.33 6.61
C GLY A 80 -9.23 -22.85 6.92
N GLU A 81 -8.24 -23.70 6.62
CA GLU A 81 -6.82 -23.44 6.88
C GLU A 81 -6.10 -22.70 5.74
N ARG A 82 -6.83 -22.17 4.75
CA ARG A 82 -6.27 -21.49 3.58
C ARG A 82 -6.63 -20.01 3.56
N GLY A 83 -5.70 -19.20 3.09
CA GLY A 83 -5.87 -17.76 2.93
C GLY A 83 -5.32 -17.25 1.61
N MET A 84 -5.94 -16.18 1.10
CA MET A 84 -5.40 -15.36 0.02
C MET A 84 -5.50 -13.88 0.34
N VAL A 85 -4.52 -13.13 -0.14
CA VAL A 85 -4.58 -11.67 -0.20
C VAL A 85 -4.22 -11.25 -1.60
N LEU A 86 -5.14 -10.53 -2.24
CA LEU A 86 -4.89 -9.89 -3.52
C LEU A 86 -4.62 -8.40 -3.30
N VAL A 87 -3.51 -7.92 -3.83
CA VAL A 87 -3.11 -6.50 -3.77
C VAL A 87 -3.14 -5.92 -5.17
N GLU A 88 -3.99 -4.92 -5.36
CA GLU A 88 -4.12 -4.19 -6.63
C GLU A 88 -3.66 -2.75 -6.43
N ARG A 89 -2.57 -2.37 -7.11
CA ARG A 89 -2.03 -1.02 -7.08
C ARG A 89 -2.40 -0.28 -8.34
N MET A 90 -2.85 0.95 -8.16
CA MET A 90 -3.16 1.86 -9.24
C MET A 90 -2.15 3.02 -9.24
N ALA A 91 -1.67 3.39 -10.41
CA ALA A 91 -0.81 4.55 -10.60
C ALA A 91 -1.64 5.75 -11.07
N PRO A 92 -1.26 6.98 -10.66
CA PRO A 92 -1.83 8.20 -11.23
C PRO A 92 -1.64 8.26 -12.74
N ASP A 93 -2.66 8.70 -13.46
CA ASP A 93 -2.67 8.92 -14.91
C ASP A 93 -3.46 10.20 -15.21
N GLY A 94 -2.78 11.35 -15.09
CA GLY A 94 -3.44 12.65 -15.07
C GLY A 94 -4.36 12.80 -13.85
N GLU A 95 -5.65 13.02 -14.09
CA GLU A 95 -6.68 13.10 -13.04
C GLU A 95 -7.29 11.74 -12.68
N ALA A 96 -6.92 10.68 -13.41
CA ALA A 96 -7.43 9.33 -13.21
C ALA A 96 -6.40 8.40 -12.55
N PHE A 97 -6.83 7.18 -12.25
CA PHE A 97 -5.96 6.09 -11.80
C PHE A 97 -6.06 4.93 -12.79
N LYS A 98 -4.92 4.34 -13.17
CA LYS A 98 -4.86 3.14 -14.02
C LYS A 98 -4.22 1.97 -13.30
N PRO A 99 -4.58 0.72 -13.62
CA PRO A 99 -3.92 -0.46 -13.08
C PRO A 99 -2.41 -0.40 -13.31
N ALA A 100 -1.63 -0.59 -12.24
CA ALA A 100 -0.17 -0.56 -12.29
C ALA A 100 0.44 -1.93 -11.97
N SER A 101 -0.03 -2.58 -10.91
CA SER A 101 0.39 -3.94 -10.58
C SER A 101 -0.66 -4.71 -9.82
N LYS A 102 -0.52 -6.03 -9.87
CA LYS A 102 -1.38 -6.99 -9.19
C LYS A 102 -0.51 -8.09 -8.58
N THR A 103 -0.61 -8.28 -7.27
CA THR A 103 0.13 -9.32 -6.55
C THR A 103 -0.85 -10.20 -5.79
N LEU A 104 -0.78 -11.51 -6.04
CA LEU A 104 -1.59 -12.50 -5.33
C LEU A 104 -0.71 -13.28 -4.35
N TYR A 105 -1.02 -13.15 -3.07
CA TYR A 105 -0.42 -13.94 -1.99
C TYR A 105 -1.34 -15.11 -1.65
N LEU A 106 -0.77 -16.30 -1.53
CA LEU A 106 -1.47 -17.53 -1.15
C LEU A 106 -0.73 -18.20 0.01
N GLY A 107 -1.46 -18.91 0.85
CA GLY A 107 -0.85 -19.67 1.94
C GLY A 107 -1.87 -20.14 2.97
N THR A 108 -1.44 -20.18 4.22
CA THR A 108 -2.24 -20.74 5.32
C THR A 108 -2.96 -19.66 6.12
N ALA A 109 -4.09 -20.07 6.68
CA ALA A 109 -4.89 -19.31 7.62
C ALA A 109 -5.07 -20.14 8.90
N SER A 110 -5.03 -19.48 10.05
CA SER A 110 -5.41 -20.06 11.33
C SER A 110 -6.35 -19.10 12.04
N ASP A 111 -7.51 -19.60 12.43
CA ASP A 111 -8.59 -18.80 12.97
C ASP A 111 -9.07 -19.39 14.30
N ASP A 112 -8.87 -18.66 15.39
CA ASP A 112 -9.31 -19.04 16.74
C ASP A 112 -10.66 -18.41 17.13
N GLY A 113 -11.34 -17.76 16.18
CA GLY A 113 -12.59 -17.04 16.39
C GLY A 113 -12.44 -15.62 16.93
N LYS A 114 -11.24 -15.21 17.38
CA LYS A 114 -10.91 -13.83 17.81
C LYS A 114 -9.86 -13.20 16.91
N THR A 115 -8.87 -13.99 16.52
CA THR A 115 -7.73 -13.63 15.71
C THR A 115 -7.66 -14.54 14.49
N LEU A 116 -7.54 -13.94 13.32
CA LEU A 116 -7.15 -14.62 12.09
C LEU A 116 -5.66 -14.34 11.86
N THR A 117 -4.86 -15.40 11.79
CA THR A 117 -3.44 -15.31 11.44
C THR A 117 -3.24 -15.87 10.04
N LEU A 118 -2.54 -15.13 9.19
CA LEU A 118 -2.25 -15.49 7.81
C LEU A 118 -0.73 -15.57 7.61
N ALA A 119 -0.27 -16.64 6.99
CA ALA A 119 1.10 -16.80 6.51
C ALA A 119 1.06 -17.08 5.01
N LEU A 120 1.28 -16.04 4.21
CA LEU A 120 1.09 -16.04 2.77
C LEU A 120 2.39 -15.72 2.05
N ALA A 121 2.49 -16.12 0.78
CA ALA A 121 3.64 -15.83 -0.05
C ALA A 121 3.25 -15.54 -1.50
N ALA A 122 4.08 -14.77 -2.20
CA ALA A 122 4.00 -14.50 -3.63
C ALA A 122 5.43 -14.56 -4.22
N GLY A 123 5.81 -15.69 -4.82
CA GLY A 123 7.19 -15.92 -5.23
C GLY A 123 8.13 -15.97 -4.02
N THR A 124 9.11 -15.06 -3.97
CA THR A 124 10.03 -14.93 -2.83
C THR A 124 9.50 -14.01 -1.72
N ASP A 125 8.45 -13.24 -2.00
CA ASP A 125 7.87 -12.30 -1.06
C ASP A 125 6.96 -13.01 -0.05
N LYS A 126 7.01 -12.58 1.20
CA LYS A 126 6.30 -13.18 2.34
C LYS A 126 5.44 -12.14 3.03
N LEU A 127 4.19 -12.50 3.27
CA LEU A 127 3.21 -11.66 3.94
C LEU A 127 2.65 -12.40 5.16
N ALA A 128 2.95 -11.87 6.34
CA ALA A 128 2.39 -12.35 7.60
C ALA A 128 1.43 -11.30 8.17
N LEU A 129 0.17 -11.68 8.38
CA LEU A 129 -0.85 -10.79 8.94
C LEU A 129 -1.45 -11.42 10.19
N ALA A 130 -1.50 -10.64 11.27
CA ALA A 130 -2.29 -10.97 12.46
C ALA A 130 -3.46 -10.00 12.54
N CYS A 131 -4.67 -10.53 12.43
CA CYS A 131 -5.90 -9.75 12.27
C CYS A 131 -6.85 -10.01 13.41
N LYS A 132 -7.25 -8.96 14.13
CA LYS A 132 -8.21 -9.08 15.25
C LYS A 132 -9.61 -8.72 14.79
N ARG A 133 -10.61 -9.45 15.28
CA ARG A 133 -12.01 -9.09 15.09
C ARG A 133 -12.38 -7.93 15.99
N GLU A 134 -12.74 -6.80 15.39
CA GLU A 134 -13.05 -5.56 16.11
C GLU A 134 -14.21 -4.80 15.44
N LYS A 135 -14.74 -3.80 16.14
CA LYS A 135 -15.69 -2.84 15.59
C LYS A 135 -14.99 -1.53 15.30
N LEU A 136 -15.13 -1.03 14.08
CA LEU A 136 -14.56 0.23 13.64
C LEU A 136 -15.65 1.23 13.30
N ALA A 137 -15.51 2.47 13.75
CA ALA A 137 -16.36 3.57 13.31
C ALA A 137 -15.83 4.15 11.99
N ILE A 138 -16.66 4.14 10.95
CA ILE A 138 -16.31 4.65 9.61
C ILE A 138 -17.31 5.70 9.14
N ALA A 139 -16.85 6.68 8.38
CA ALA A 139 -17.73 7.64 7.72
C ALA A 139 -18.48 7.02 6.52
N ALA A 140 -19.49 7.73 6.01
CA ALA A 140 -20.18 7.35 4.78
C ALA A 140 -19.25 7.41 3.57
N ALA A 141 -19.53 6.62 2.51
CA ALA A 141 -18.72 6.59 1.30
C ALA A 141 -18.62 7.96 0.59
N THR A 142 -19.66 8.78 0.73
CA THR A 142 -19.71 10.15 0.18
C THR A 142 -19.07 11.20 1.09
N ALA A 143 -18.60 10.83 2.28
CA ALA A 143 -17.99 11.79 3.20
C ALA A 143 -16.62 12.23 2.69
N VAL A 144 -16.33 13.51 2.83
CA VAL A 144 -15.09 14.15 2.39
C VAL A 144 -14.29 14.66 3.59
N ARG A 145 -12.97 14.82 3.44
CA ARG A 145 -12.12 15.38 4.50
C ARG A 145 -12.09 16.90 4.37
N LYS A 146 -12.49 17.61 5.43
CA LYS A 146 -12.40 19.08 5.49
C LYS A 146 -11.60 19.54 6.69
N ARG A 147 -10.80 20.58 6.51
CA ARG A 147 -10.14 21.31 7.60
C ARG A 147 -11.16 21.78 8.61
N HIS A 148 -10.86 21.61 9.89
CA HIS A 148 -11.66 22.13 10.98
C HIS A 148 -11.80 23.66 10.88
N ALA A 149 -12.77 24.21 11.62
CA ALA A 149 -12.92 25.66 11.71
C ALA A 149 -11.60 26.30 12.19
N LYS A 150 -11.32 27.50 11.64
CA LYS A 150 -10.08 28.24 11.89
C LYS A 150 -9.80 28.35 13.39
N GLY A 151 -8.59 27.98 13.81
CA GLY A 151 -8.13 28.12 15.19
C GLY A 151 -8.23 26.85 16.05
N LYS A 152 -8.88 25.76 15.59
CA LYS A 152 -8.88 24.49 16.34
C LYS A 152 -7.49 23.83 16.37
N TYR A 153 -6.77 23.91 15.26
CA TYR A 153 -5.40 23.43 15.12
C TYR A 153 -4.53 24.60 14.64
N LYS A 154 -3.34 24.74 15.22
CA LYS A 154 -2.38 25.78 14.82
C LYS A 154 -1.64 25.39 13.54
N GLU A 155 -1.30 24.11 13.40
CA GLU A 155 -0.60 23.50 12.26
C GLU A 155 -1.06 22.05 12.10
N CYS A 156 -0.92 21.47 10.89
CA CYS A 156 -1.18 20.06 10.58
C CYS A 156 -2.58 19.59 11.03
N ASP A 157 -3.62 20.31 10.60
CA ASP A 157 -5.01 19.94 10.89
C ASP A 157 -5.26 18.49 10.41
N PRO A 158 -5.66 17.56 11.30
CA PRO A 158 -5.90 16.18 10.89
C PRO A 158 -7.03 16.07 9.87
N GLY A 159 -7.93 17.05 9.81
CA GLY A 159 -9.17 17.04 9.05
C GLY A 159 -10.30 16.35 9.82
N ARG A 160 -11.53 16.65 9.42
CA ARG A 160 -12.74 15.96 9.88
C ARG A 160 -13.54 15.43 8.71
N TRP A 161 -14.38 14.45 8.99
CA TRP A 161 -15.35 13.96 8.03
C TRP A 161 -16.51 14.93 7.89
N VAL A 162 -16.94 15.19 6.66
CA VAL A 162 -18.18 15.92 6.39
C VAL A 162 -19.02 15.08 5.41
N PRO A 163 -20.21 14.60 5.83
CA PRO A 163 -20.79 14.73 7.17
C PRO A 163 -19.98 13.97 8.26
N GLU A 164 -20.07 14.44 9.50
CA GLU A 164 -19.30 13.88 10.65
C GLU A 164 -19.84 12.53 11.14
N LYS A 165 -21.07 12.17 10.77
CA LYS A 165 -21.73 10.96 11.23
C LYS A 165 -20.98 9.72 10.75
N THR A 166 -20.64 8.85 11.70
CA THR A 166 -20.05 7.54 11.43
C THR A 166 -21.06 6.42 11.68
N LYS A 167 -20.75 5.23 11.15
CA LYS A 167 -21.41 3.98 11.48
C LYS A 167 -20.37 2.98 12.00
N SER A 168 -20.78 2.10 12.90
CA SER A 168 -19.93 1.00 13.34
C SER A 168 -20.03 -0.16 12.35
N VAL A 169 -18.89 -0.73 11.99
CA VAL A 169 -18.78 -1.92 11.13
C VAL A 169 -17.86 -2.96 11.79
N ASP A 170 -18.18 -4.23 11.61
CA ASP A 170 -17.29 -5.32 12.02
C ASP A 170 -16.13 -5.44 11.01
N VAL A 171 -14.91 -5.53 11.52
CA VAL A 171 -13.68 -5.59 10.73
C VAL A 171 -12.72 -6.66 11.24
N LEU A 172 -11.85 -7.12 10.35
CA LEU A 172 -10.59 -7.76 10.69
C LEU A 172 -9.50 -6.69 10.69
N GLN A 173 -9.13 -6.21 11.86
CA GLN A 173 -8.08 -5.22 12.06
C GLN A 173 -6.70 -5.89 11.97
N CYS A 174 -6.09 -5.84 10.79
CA CYS A 174 -4.77 -6.40 10.54
C CYS A 174 -3.66 -5.38 10.78
N LYS A 175 -2.51 -5.84 11.27
CA LYS A 175 -1.27 -5.06 11.33
C LYS A 175 -0.35 -5.47 10.16
N HIS A 176 0.17 -4.48 9.44
CA HIS A 176 1.17 -4.66 8.39
C HIS A 176 2.42 -3.86 8.76
N PRO A 177 3.64 -4.42 8.64
CA PRO A 177 4.86 -3.73 9.07
C PRO A 177 5.08 -2.40 8.35
N ASP A 178 4.70 -2.32 7.07
CA ASP A 178 4.89 -1.12 6.24
C ASP A 178 3.75 -0.10 6.31
N PHE A 179 2.74 -0.30 7.17
CA PHE A 179 1.63 0.64 7.34
C PHE A 179 1.53 1.11 8.79
N ASP A 180 1.77 2.40 9.01
CA ASP A 180 1.59 3.04 10.33
C ASP A 180 0.12 3.02 10.79
N ALA A 181 -0.80 3.21 9.84
CA ALA A 181 -2.23 3.10 10.09
C ALA A 181 -2.65 1.63 9.98
N PRO A 182 -3.45 1.10 10.92
CA PRO A 182 -3.84 -0.30 10.87
C PRO A 182 -4.79 -0.55 9.67
N MET A 183 -4.80 -1.77 9.15
CA MET A 183 -5.50 -2.14 7.90
C MET A 183 -6.78 -2.94 8.19
N PRO A 184 -7.93 -2.27 8.37
CA PRO A 184 -9.20 -2.95 8.64
C PRO A 184 -9.78 -3.54 7.35
N PHE A 185 -9.91 -4.86 7.30
CA PHE A 185 -10.65 -5.54 6.24
C PHE A 185 -12.10 -5.70 6.67
N ALA A 186 -13.05 -5.24 5.85
CA ALA A 186 -14.48 -5.39 6.08
C ALA A 186 -15.14 -6.10 4.91
N ALA A 187 -16.31 -6.71 5.12
CA ALA A 187 -17.09 -7.28 4.02
C ALA A 187 -17.29 -6.25 2.89
N ALA A 188 -17.26 -6.72 1.64
CA ALA A 188 -17.49 -5.88 0.47
C ALA A 188 -18.75 -4.99 0.63
N PRO A 189 -18.72 -3.72 0.23
CA PRO A 189 -17.69 -3.07 -0.59
C PRO A 189 -16.38 -2.74 0.16
N GLY A 190 -16.35 -2.87 1.48
CA GLY A 190 -15.14 -2.69 2.29
C GLY A 190 -14.99 -1.31 2.93
N VAL A 191 -13.78 -1.06 3.44
CA VAL A 191 -13.39 0.18 4.12
C VAL A 191 -12.21 0.82 3.39
N GLU A 192 -12.25 2.14 3.23
CA GLU A 192 -11.17 2.95 2.70
C GLU A 192 -10.54 3.80 3.80
N TYR A 193 -9.21 3.79 3.89
CA TYR A 193 -8.45 4.82 4.58
C TYR A 193 -8.08 5.92 3.58
N LEU A 194 -8.72 7.09 3.73
CA LEU A 194 -8.40 8.29 2.97
C LEU A 194 -7.39 9.12 3.77
N TYR A 195 -6.16 9.21 3.28
CA TYR A 195 -5.10 10.05 3.83
C TYR A 195 -4.89 11.29 2.97
N VAL A 196 -4.87 12.46 3.60
CA VAL A 196 -4.63 13.73 2.91
C VAL A 196 -3.38 14.37 3.50
N ASN A 197 -2.47 14.81 2.64
CA ASN A 197 -1.25 15.55 3.02
C ASN A 197 -1.03 16.78 2.14
N ASP A 198 -1.67 17.88 2.54
CA ASP A 198 -1.68 19.14 1.81
C ASP A 198 -0.76 20.18 2.49
N ASP A 199 0.55 19.94 2.49
CA ASP A 199 1.58 20.91 2.92
C ASP A 199 1.25 21.58 4.27
N CYS A 200 1.05 20.75 5.30
CA CYS A 200 0.68 21.13 6.68
C CYS A 200 -0.64 21.92 6.84
N GLN A 201 -1.40 22.18 5.77
CA GLN A 201 -2.75 22.77 5.84
C GLN A 201 -3.79 21.75 6.30
N MET A 202 -3.66 20.51 5.83
CA MET A 202 -4.40 19.36 6.31
C MET A 202 -3.50 18.14 6.17
N GLN A 203 -3.22 17.46 7.28
CA GLN A 203 -2.38 16.28 7.30
C GLN A 203 -3.00 15.24 8.22
N GLY A 204 -3.57 14.19 7.64
CA GLY A 204 -4.18 13.12 8.41
C GLY A 204 -5.09 12.26 7.56
N GLY A 205 -5.46 11.11 8.11
CA GLY A 205 -6.39 10.22 7.47
C GLY A 205 -7.57 9.84 8.34
N GLY A 206 -8.49 9.10 7.74
CA GLY A 206 -9.60 8.50 8.43
C GLY A 206 -10.21 7.40 7.60
N TYR A 207 -11.08 6.61 8.23
CA TYR A 207 -11.80 5.52 7.56
C TYR A 207 -13.20 5.95 7.09
N ARG A 208 -13.55 5.58 5.85
CA ARG A 208 -14.90 5.68 5.30
C ARG A 208 -15.28 4.38 4.58
N ALA A 209 -16.56 4.19 4.31
CA ALA A 209 -17.01 3.07 3.47
C ALA A 209 -16.52 3.24 2.03
N ILE A 210 -16.24 2.15 1.33
CA ILE A 210 -16.03 2.16 -0.12
C ILE A 210 -17.40 2.28 -0.81
N ALA A 211 -17.48 3.08 -1.87
CA ALA A 211 -18.70 3.20 -2.68
C ALA A 211 -19.01 1.87 -3.40
N THR A 212 -20.28 1.54 -3.58
CA THR A 212 -20.69 0.24 -4.16
C THR A 212 -20.32 0.09 -5.63
N ASP A 213 -20.18 1.20 -6.36
CA ASP A 213 -19.66 1.29 -7.72
C ASP A 213 -18.12 1.34 -7.77
N ALA A 214 -17.47 1.16 -6.61
CA ALA A 214 -16.03 1.31 -6.40
C ALA A 214 -15.47 2.70 -6.74
N ALA A 215 -16.31 3.70 -7.01
CA ALA A 215 -15.86 5.04 -7.36
C ALA A 215 -14.97 5.63 -6.24
N ILE A 216 -13.99 6.41 -6.68
CA ILE A 216 -13.17 7.21 -5.78
C ILE A 216 -13.96 8.48 -5.49
N ALA A 217 -14.58 8.55 -4.31
CA ALA A 217 -15.27 9.75 -3.91
C ALA A 217 -14.26 10.91 -3.78
N PRO A 218 -14.69 12.16 -4.06
CA PRO A 218 -13.84 13.33 -3.91
C PRO A 218 -13.13 13.37 -2.55
N VAL A 219 -11.93 13.91 -2.56
CA VAL A 219 -11.09 14.04 -1.36
C VAL A 219 -11.61 15.20 -0.48
N ARG A 220 -12.15 16.25 -1.11
CA ARG A 220 -12.56 17.53 -0.50
C ARG A 220 -13.96 17.96 -0.94
#